data_AF-A0A7K2YD62-F1
#
_entry.id   AF-A0A7K2YD62-F1
#
_cell.length_a   1.000
_cell.length_b   1.000
_cell.length_c   1.000
_cell.angle_alpha   90.00
_cell.angle_beta   90.00
_cell.angle_gamma   90.00
#
_symmetry.space_group_name_H-M   'P 1'
#
loop_
_entity.id
_entity.type
_entity.pdbx_description
1 polymer ?
#
loop_
_entity_poly.entity_id
_entity_poly.type
_entity_poly.pdbx_seq_one_letter_code
_entity_poly.pdbx_strand_id
1 'polypeptide(L)'
;MQYASAFTLLAVLDSDEGELYARVRGAYAPHLDEGRGLPVSLVRSVIRRGTADDLLRLGSHTEDPTVTAEVFAQARPAVAVLRFLRNVARASDSAYLGPMATLTTLLDRHLGADPRAWSRLLALLPDCQGTVTDLIEAAAKGDGGTERIPVAPRTVALEWRQLLMFAPPAHVAALAPHLRPRILHDLVHFGARLPSDVVAAVVGRATDKQRIALCSSIHLRHEAVDALLDLANPELAALLYLNPKSGDYERNRVMARAAEVPPTENLIKRVTSTDNANYRRSTVWSGDPMLVRVGLLRVQRTHAPIQECMRDWRKGGMVALRRRFVDRTGKQHEPFVVPLHRVALLGALLGLWDRHGVAEAERLVDELPLRPNAATRLRATLADGDAGRDRLRAEFDAVCAKPMGKSANTRIGQGFVHHVPTYPRAGWDAVVAAHEAEPLDGDTARRLTAFADCPAEIADAADDGTMLRAQWPVGSGWRPLSDPGNPYEVRRLRIELERIPGLAERVFTDKQGADAALELYRRIQMHAPTVTLRVTQQVAMAEFVREHLGDSMEARVVAAQMAPSFTGTLRELLVTAAAAAG
;
A
#
# COMPACT_ATOMS: atom_id res chain seq x y z
N MET A 1 38.83 -8.49 -1.88
CA MET A 1 38.22 -7.15 -1.93
C MET A 1 36.71 -7.32 -1.99
N GLN A 2 35.92 -6.48 -1.30
CA GLN A 2 34.47 -6.45 -1.52
C GLN A 2 34.19 -5.63 -2.80
N TYR A 3 33.14 -5.96 -3.55
CA TYR A 3 32.83 -5.31 -4.85
C TYR A 3 32.64 -3.80 -4.76
N ALA A 4 32.33 -3.23 -3.59
CA ALA A 4 32.18 -1.79 -3.37
C ALA A 4 33.40 -0.96 -3.83
N SER A 5 34.62 -1.39 -3.47
CA SER A 5 35.86 -0.72 -3.89
C SER A 5 36.11 -0.88 -5.39
N ALA A 6 35.80 -2.06 -5.95
CA ALA A 6 35.95 -2.33 -7.38
C ALA A 6 34.98 -1.47 -8.22
N PHE A 7 33.74 -1.26 -7.74
CA PHE A 7 32.78 -0.35 -8.36
C PHE A 7 33.24 1.10 -8.31
N THR A 8 33.93 1.50 -7.25
CA THR A 8 34.49 2.85 -7.12
C THR A 8 35.58 3.10 -8.15
N LEU A 9 36.49 2.14 -8.35
CA LEU A 9 37.49 2.24 -9.41
C LEU A 9 36.82 2.24 -10.78
N LEU A 10 35.89 1.33 -11.04
CA LEU A 10 35.17 1.26 -12.31
C LEU A 10 34.50 2.59 -12.66
N ALA A 11 33.85 3.22 -11.69
CA ALA A 11 33.20 4.52 -11.83
C ALA A 11 34.15 5.67 -12.16
N VAL A 12 35.41 5.57 -11.75
CA VAL A 12 36.47 6.54 -12.05
C VAL A 12 37.07 6.30 -13.45
N LEU A 13 37.23 5.04 -13.82
CA LEU A 13 37.87 4.65 -15.09
C LEU A 13 36.94 4.77 -16.29
N ASP A 14 35.63 4.65 -16.07
CA ASP A 14 34.64 4.64 -17.15
C ASP A 14 34.47 6.04 -17.76
N SER A 15 34.13 6.03 -19.05
CA SER A 15 33.72 7.22 -19.77
C SER A 15 32.29 7.62 -19.40
N ASP A 16 31.89 8.85 -19.71
CA ASP A 16 30.47 9.24 -19.63
C ASP A 16 29.57 8.31 -20.46
N GLU A 17 30.08 7.69 -21.53
CA GLU A 17 29.36 6.78 -22.42
C GLU A 17 29.23 5.32 -21.91
N GLY A 18 29.83 5.01 -20.77
CA GLY A 18 29.74 3.69 -20.14
C GLY A 18 30.45 2.55 -20.88
N GLU A 19 31.37 2.85 -21.78
CA GLU A 19 32.06 1.85 -22.62
C GLU A 19 32.86 0.84 -21.80
N LEU A 20 33.49 1.27 -20.72
CA LEU A 20 34.27 0.38 -19.87
C LEU A 20 33.36 -0.62 -19.16
N TYR A 21 32.27 -0.14 -18.55
CA TYR A 21 31.28 -1.02 -17.93
C TYR A 21 30.77 -2.07 -18.92
N ALA A 22 30.46 -1.67 -20.16
CA ALA A 22 29.99 -2.61 -21.19
C ALA A 22 30.98 -3.77 -21.43
N ARG A 23 32.29 -3.49 -21.42
CA ARG A 23 33.35 -4.50 -21.61
C ARG A 23 33.56 -5.40 -20.39
N VAL A 24 33.39 -4.88 -19.18
CA VAL A 24 33.58 -5.65 -17.93
C VAL A 24 32.28 -6.17 -17.33
N ARG A 25 31.13 -5.94 -17.99
CA ARG A 25 29.79 -6.22 -17.48
C ARG A 25 29.64 -7.65 -16.95
N GLY A 26 30.19 -8.64 -17.65
CA GLY A 26 30.09 -10.05 -17.25
C GLY A 26 30.69 -10.34 -15.86
N ALA A 27 31.69 -9.58 -15.44
CA ALA A 27 32.32 -9.74 -14.13
C ALA A 27 31.62 -8.93 -13.02
N TYR A 28 30.98 -7.80 -13.37
CA TYR A 28 30.47 -6.84 -12.38
C TYR A 28 28.94 -6.88 -12.20
N ALA A 29 28.19 -7.15 -13.26
CA ALA A 29 26.72 -7.22 -13.22
C ALA A 29 26.16 -8.14 -12.13
N PRO A 30 26.72 -9.35 -11.89
CA PRO A 30 26.20 -10.26 -10.86
C PRO A 30 26.33 -9.74 -9.43
N HIS A 31 27.09 -8.66 -9.22
CA HIS A 31 27.42 -8.11 -7.90
C HIS A 31 26.85 -6.71 -7.67
N LEU A 32 26.05 -6.17 -8.61
CA LEU A 32 25.43 -4.85 -8.48
C LEU A 32 24.52 -4.73 -7.24
N ASP A 33 24.02 -5.85 -6.73
CA ASP A 33 23.21 -5.96 -5.51
C ASP A 33 24.02 -6.13 -4.22
N GLU A 34 25.34 -6.27 -4.29
CA GLU A 34 26.21 -6.40 -3.11
C GLU A 34 26.64 -5.04 -2.54
N GLY A 35 26.52 -3.95 -3.33
CA GLY A 35 26.97 -2.62 -2.97
C GLY A 35 25.82 -1.66 -2.61
N ARG A 36 25.82 -1.12 -1.38
CA ARG A 36 25.03 0.08 -1.07
C ARG A 36 25.76 1.33 -1.56
N GLY A 37 25.03 2.21 -2.25
CA GLY A 37 25.57 3.49 -2.74
C GLY A 37 26.55 3.31 -3.89
N LEU A 38 26.09 2.73 -5.00
CA LEU A 38 26.89 2.67 -6.24
C LEU A 38 27.23 4.10 -6.72
N PRO A 39 28.45 4.34 -7.20
CA PRO A 39 28.82 5.66 -7.72
C PRO A 39 27.91 6.09 -8.89
N VAL A 40 27.52 7.36 -8.93
CA VAL A 40 26.58 7.90 -9.94
C VAL A 40 27.04 7.65 -11.37
N SER A 41 28.33 7.78 -11.68
CA SER A 41 28.86 7.51 -13.03
C SER A 41 28.67 6.06 -13.45
N LEU A 42 28.94 5.10 -12.56
CA LEU A 42 28.66 3.68 -12.82
C LEU A 42 27.17 3.44 -13.06
N VAL A 43 26.31 4.09 -12.27
CA VAL A 43 24.87 3.97 -12.48
C VAL A 43 24.46 4.48 -13.87
N ARG A 44 25.03 5.60 -14.33
CA ARG A 44 24.84 6.11 -15.70
C ARG A 44 25.31 5.11 -16.75
N SER A 45 26.45 4.46 -16.54
CA SER A 45 26.92 3.40 -17.42
C SER A 45 25.94 2.23 -17.48
N VAL A 46 25.39 1.81 -16.34
CA VAL A 46 24.36 0.77 -16.27
C VAL A 46 23.07 1.21 -16.99
N ILE A 47 22.66 2.47 -16.86
CA ILE A 47 21.50 3.03 -17.57
C ILE A 47 21.68 2.95 -19.10
N ARG A 48 22.88 3.29 -19.59
CA ARG A 48 23.17 3.38 -21.03
C ARG A 48 23.49 2.04 -21.68
N ARG A 49 24.20 1.16 -20.97
CA ARG A 49 24.80 -0.07 -21.53
C ARG A 49 24.37 -1.35 -20.82
N GLY A 50 23.66 -1.23 -19.70
CA GLY A 50 23.15 -2.37 -18.94
C GLY A 50 21.96 -3.06 -19.59
N THR A 51 21.69 -4.26 -19.10
CA THR A 51 20.51 -5.05 -19.43
C THR A 51 19.38 -4.79 -18.43
N ALA A 52 18.20 -5.36 -18.72
CA ALA A 52 17.08 -5.31 -17.79
C ALA A 52 17.42 -5.91 -16.40
N ASP A 53 18.24 -6.97 -16.33
CA ASP A 53 18.66 -7.56 -15.05
C ASP A 53 19.57 -6.60 -14.26
N ASP A 54 20.47 -5.91 -14.97
CA ASP A 54 21.39 -4.93 -14.37
C ASP A 54 20.62 -3.78 -13.72
N LEU A 55 19.56 -3.27 -14.40
CA LEU A 55 18.66 -2.27 -13.83
C LEU A 55 17.90 -2.80 -12.61
N LEU A 56 17.43 -4.05 -12.62
CA LEU A 56 16.70 -4.62 -11.47
C LEU A 56 17.56 -4.68 -10.21
N ARG A 57 18.83 -5.09 -10.36
CA ARG A 57 19.81 -5.14 -9.27
C ARG A 57 20.09 -3.73 -8.75
N LEU A 58 20.30 -2.77 -9.64
CA LEU A 58 20.47 -1.36 -9.30
C LEU A 58 19.29 -0.81 -8.47
N GLY A 59 18.05 -1.12 -8.86
CA GLY A 59 16.84 -0.61 -8.20
C GLY A 59 16.65 -1.08 -6.76
N SER A 60 17.32 -2.15 -6.34
CA SER A 60 17.23 -2.65 -4.96
C SER A 60 18.05 -1.82 -3.94
N HIS A 61 18.96 -0.98 -4.42
CA HIS A 61 19.88 -0.20 -3.57
C HIS A 61 19.98 1.28 -3.94
N THR A 62 19.17 1.73 -4.91
CA THR A 62 19.13 3.14 -5.33
C THR A 62 18.17 3.93 -4.45
N GLU A 63 18.72 4.85 -3.67
CA GLU A 63 17.94 5.79 -2.84
C GLU A 63 18.05 7.24 -3.36
N ASP A 64 18.82 7.46 -4.43
CA ASP A 64 19.04 8.78 -5.03
C ASP A 64 17.90 9.16 -6.00
N PRO A 65 17.15 10.24 -5.74
CA PRO A 65 16.09 10.71 -6.62
C PRO A 65 16.58 11.12 -8.02
N THR A 66 17.79 11.67 -8.12
CA THR A 66 18.39 12.14 -9.40
C THR A 66 18.67 10.95 -10.30
N VAL A 67 19.30 9.92 -9.74
CA VAL A 67 19.55 8.66 -10.44
C VAL A 67 18.24 8.03 -10.90
N THR A 68 17.24 7.96 -10.02
CA THR A 68 15.96 7.35 -10.34
C THR A 68 15.23 8.11 -11.47
N ALA A 69 15.31 9.45 -11.47
CA ALA A 69 14.81 10.29 -12.56
C ALA A 69 15.56 10.06 -13.88
N GLU A 70 16.89 9.92 -13.83
CA GLU A 70 17.72 9.63 -15.01
C GLU A 70 17.42 8.24 -15.60
N VAL A 71 17.29 7.21 -14.76
CA VAL A 71 16.84 5.86 -15.18
C VAL A 71 15.47 5.97 -15.86
N PHE A 72 14.53 6.68 -15.25
CA PHE A 72 13.19 6.82 -15.83
C PHE A 72 13.22 7.50 -17.20
N ALA A 73 14.02 8.56 -17.35
CA ALA A 73 14.09 9.35 -18.57
C ALA A 73 14.83 8.64 -19.73
N GLN A 74 15.89 7.89 -19.42
CA GLN A 74 16.84 7.43 -20.46
C GLN A 74 16.92 5.91 -20.60
N ALA A 75 16.67 5.15 -19.53
CA ALA A 75 16.91 3.72 -19.53
C ALA A 75 15.91 2.96 -20.41
N ARG A 76 16.36 1.79 -20.86
CA ARG A 76 15.64 0.91 -21.78
C ARG A 76 15.86 -0.56 -21.36
N PRO A 77 14.92 -1.48 -21.66
CA PRO A 77 13.59 -1.26 -22.22
C PRO A 77 12.59 -0.73 -21.18
N ALA A 78 11.48 -0.12 -21.61
CA ALA A 78 10.44 0.46 -20.75
C ALA A 78 9.95 -0.47 -19.63
N VAL A 79 9.77 -1.76 -19.92
CA VAL A 79 9.38 -2.77 -18.92
C VAL A 79 10.42 -2.90 -17.80
N ALA A 80 11.71 -2.84 -18.12
CA ALA A 80 12.77 -2.90 -17.12
C ALA A 80 12.76 -1.67 -16.22
N VAL A 81 12.50 -0.49 -16.80
CA VAL A 81 12.35 0.77 -16.06
C VAL A 81 11.17 0.72 -15.09
N LEU A 82 10.00 0.24 -15.52
CA LEU A 82 8.84 0.10 -14.63
C LEU A 82 9.12 -0.86 -13.46
N ARG A 83 9.82 -1.97 -13.74
CA ARG A 83 10.24 -2.91 -12.69
C ARG A 83 11.28 -2.30 -11.74
N PHE A 84 12.24 -1.55 -12.27
CA PHE A 84 13.20 -0.78 -11.50
C PHE A 84 12.47 0.18 -10.55
N LEU A 85 11.54 0.99 -11.08
CA LEU A 85 10.74 1.92 -10.27
C LEU A 85 9.98 1.20 -9.16
N ARG A 86 9.40 0.03 -9.44
CA ARG A 86 8.72 -0.78 -8.42
C ARG A 86 9.68 -1.28 -7.33
N ASN A 87 10.93 -1.58 -7.65
CA ASN A 87 11.95 -1.94 -6.66
C ASN A 87 12.38 -0.72 -5.84
N VAL A 88 12.59 0.44 -6.48
CA VAL A 88 12.90 1.70 -5.80
C VAL A 88 11.78 2.09 -4.83
N ALA A 89 10.51 1.93 -5.23
CA ALA A 89 9.36 2.16 -4.35
C ALA A 89 9.39 1.30 -3.07
N ARG A 90 10.13 0.19 -3.03
CA ARG A 90 10.27 -0.62 -1.82
C ARG A 90 11.43 -0.16 -0.94
N ALA A 91 12.41 0.53 -1.52
CA ALA A 91 13.64 0.96 -0.86
C ALA A 91 13.60 2.42 -0.41
N SER A 92 13.07 3.33 -1.24
CA SER A 92 13.04 4.76 -1.00
C SER A 92 11.80 5.42 -1.61
N ASP A 93 10.90 5.90 -0.74
CA ASP A 93 9.70 6.64 -1.15
C ASP A 93 10.07 7.94 -1.87
N SER A 94 11.07 8.67 -1.38
CA SER A 94 11.49 9.98 -1.90
C SER A 94 12.12 9.89 -3.29
N ALA A 95 12.91 8.83 -3.56
CA ALA A 95 13.48 8.60 -4.88
C ALA A 95 12.41 8.21 -5.91
N TYR A 96 11.38 7.51 -5.44
CA TYR A 96 10.25 7.09 -6.25
C TYR A 96 9.30 8.24 -6.61
N LEU A 97 9.19 9.25 -5.73
CA LEU A 97 9.21 10.70 -6.04
C LEU A 97 9.14 11.14 -7.52
N GLY A 98 10.06 11.95 -8.00
CA GLY A 98 10.02 12.57 -9.34
C GLY A 98 9.56 11.70 -10.54
N PRO A 99 10.00 10.44 -10.69
CA PRO A 99 9.62 9.60 -11.85
C PRO A 99 8.11 9.36 -11.97
N MET A 100 7.46 9.06 -10.85
CA MET A 100 6.01 8.85 -10.76
C MET A 100 5.21 10.07 -11.15
N ALA A 101 5.65 11.24 -10.69
CA ALA A 101 5.09 12.53 -11.04
C ALA A 101 5.08 12.71 -12.57
N THR A 102 6.24 12.46 -13.16
CA THR A 102 6.43 12.54 -14.61
C THR A 102 5.57 11.52 -15.34
N LEU A 103 5.50 10.28 -14.83
CA LEU A 103 4.69 9.21 -15.39
C LEU A 103 3.18 9.53 -15.36
N THR A 104 2.66 10.05 -14.26
CA THR A 104 1.27 10.52 -14.16
C THR A 104 0.97 11.58 -15.22
N THR A 105 1.84 12.59 -15.35
CA THR A 105 1.69 13.65 -16.36
C THR A 105 1.72 13.10 -17.79
N LEU A 106 2.58 12.12 -18.08
CA LEU A 106 2.63 11.47 -19.39
C LEU A 106 1.34 10.69 -19.69
N LEU A 107 0.84 9.91 -18.72
CA LEU A 107 -0.40 9.16 -18.87
C LEU A 107 -1.61 10.08 -19.06
N ASP A 108 -1.68 11.15 -18.27
CA ASP A 108 -2.72 12.18 -18.38
C ASP A 108 -2.74 12.82 -19.78
N ARG A 109 -1.58 13.36 -20.20
CA ARG A 109 -1.44 14.09 -21.46
C ARG A 109 -1.67 13.23 -22.69
N HIS A 110 -1.16 11.99 -22.70
CA HIS A 110 -1.09 11.19 -23.92
C HIS A 110 -2.17 10.13 -24.03
N LEU A 111 -2.57 9.49 -22.92
CA LEU A 111 -3.57 8.41 -22.97
C LEU A 111 -4.94 8.88 -22.48
N GLY A 112 -4.97 9.79 -21.51
CA GLY A 112 -6.21 10.23 -20.88
C GLY A 112 -7.03 9.04 -20.36
N ALA A 113 -8.34 9.11 -20.59
CA ALA A 113 -9.30 8.03 -20.32
C ALA A 113 -9.61 7.16 -21.54
N ASP A 114 -8.88 7.25 -22.67
CA ASP A 114 -9.21 6.52 -23.90
C ASP A 114 -8.92 5.01 -23.77
N PRO A 115 -9.94 4.14 -23.70
CA PRO A 115 -9.72 2.70 -23.56
C PRO A 115 -8.93 2.10 -24.75
N ARG A 116 -8.99 2.69 -25.94
CA ARG A 116 -8.25 2.20 -27.11
C ARG A 116 -6.76 2.49 -26.97
N ALA A 117 -6.38 3.70 -26.54
CA ALA A 117 -4.99 4.04 -26.22
C ALA A 117 -4.41 3.13 -25.13
N TRP A 118 -5.16 2.89 -24.05
CA TRP A 118 -4.76 1.96 -22.99
C TRP A 118 -4.64 0.52 -23.51
N SER A 119 -5.54 0.07 -24.39
CA SER A 119 -5.41 -1.25 -25.05
C SER A 119 -4.17 -1.36 -25.92
N ARG A 120 -3.76 -0.29 -26.63
CA ARG A 120 -2.52 -0.25 -27.42
C ARG A 120 -1.28 -0.24 -26.53
N LEU A 121 -1.30 0.54 -25.44
CA LEU A 121 -0.23 0.55 -24.44
C LEU A 121 0.04 -0.87 -23.93
N LEU A 122 -1.01 -1.62 -23.59
CA LEU A 122 -0.86 -2.99 -23.13
C LEU A 122 -0.26 -3.93 -24.20
N ALA A 123 -0.62 -3.74 -25.47
CA ALA A 123 -0.10 -4.54 -26.57
C ALA A 123 1.39 -4.25 -26.85
N LEU A 124 1.82 -2.99 -26.73
CA LEU A 124 3.20 -2.55 -26.99
C LEU A 124 4.15 -2.85 -25.81
N LEU A 125 3.62 -2.91 -24.59
CA LEU A 125 4.41 -3.01 -23.36
C LEU A 125 5.45 -4.15 -23.34
N PRO A 126 5.15 -5.40 -23.76
CA PRO A 126 6.13 -6.49 -23.70
C PRO A 126 7.36 -6.30 -24.59
N ASP A 127 7.19 -5.67 -25.75
CA ASP A 127 8.19 -5.65 -26.82
C ASP A 127 8.86 -4.29 -27.00
N CYS A 128 8.43 -3.26 -26.26
CA CYS A 128 8.97 -1.92 -26.37
C CYS A 128 10.43 -1.85 -25.89
N GLN A 129 11.35 -1.67 -26.86
CA GLN A 129 12.79 -1.45 -26.61
C GLN A 129 13.13 0.01 -26.29
N GLY A 130 12.15 0.91 -26.35
CA GLY A 130 12.32 2.33 -26.04
C GLY A 130 12.21 2.64 -24.55
N THR A 131 12.15 3.93 -24.25
CA THR A 131 11.89 4.47 -22.91
C THR A 131 10.40 4.34 -22.53
N VAL A 132 10.06 4.62 -21.27
CA VAL A 132 8.65 4.68 -20.83
C VAL A 132 7.88 5.78 -21.57
N THR A 133 8.53 6.91 -21.84
CA THR A 133 7.96 8.00 -22.66
C THR A 133 7.66 7.54 -24.08
N ASP A 134 8.63 6.89 -24.74
CA ASP A 134 8.44 6.36 -26.11
C ASP A 134 7.26 5.39 -26.19
N LEU A 135 7.13 4.50 -25.19
CA LEU A 135 6.02 3.56 -25.08
C LEU A 135 4.66 4.27 -25.00
N ILE A 136 4.54 5.28 -24.13
CA ILE A 136 3.29 6.00 -23.90
C ILE A 136 2.92 6.83 -25.14
N GLU A 137 3.89 7.52 -25.74
CA GLU A 137 3.64 8.30 -26.96
C GLU A 137 3.25 7.42 -28.15
N ALA A 138 3.91 6.28 -28.32
CA ALA A 138 3.58 5.33 -29.38
C ALA A 138 2.16 4.77 -29.20
N ALA A 139 1.77 4.46 -27.95
CA ALA A 139 0.41 4.02 -27.64
C ALA A 139 -0.64 5.10 -27.93
N ALA A 140 -0.33 6.37 -27.67
CA ALA A 140 -1.22 7.50 -27.95
C ALA A 140 -1.43 7.73 -29.46
N LYS A 141 -0.34 7.72 -30.24
CA LYS A 141 -0.34 8.04 -31.68
C LYS A 141 -0.78 6.88 -32.57
N GLY A 142 -0.71 5.64 -32.08
CA GLY A 142 -0.97 4.45 -32.89
C GLY A 142 -2.44 4.30 -33.32
N ASP A 143 -2.65 3.74 -34.50
CA ASP A 143 -3.97 3.32 -34.96
C ASP A 143 -4.40 1.99 -34.31
N GLY A 144 -5.72 1.76 -34.27
CA GLY A 144 -6.30 0.51 -33.73
C GLY A 144 -6.54 0.55 -32.21
N GLY A 145 -6.33 -0.59 -31.54
CA GLY A 145 -6.77 -0.79 -30.15
C GLY A 145 -8.23 -1.21 -30.05
N THR A 146 -8.65 -1.58 -28.85
CA THR A 146 -10.02 -2.04 -28.59
C THR A 146 -10.62 -1.28 -27.42
N GLU A 147 -11.93 -1.00 -27.47
CA GLU A 147 -12.65 -0.43 -26.32
C GLU A 147 -12.67 -1.37 -25.13
N ARG A 148 -12.56 -2.68 -25.38
CA ARG A 148 -12.48 -3.68 -24.31
C ARG A 148 -11.05 -4.11 -24.10
N ILE A 149 -10.38 -3.47 -23.15
CA ILE A 149 -8.98 -3.72 -22.83
C ILE A 149 -8.74 -5.23 -22.57
N PRO A 150 -7.77 -5.86 -23.24
CA PRO A 150 -7.49 -7.28 -23.08
C PRO A 150 -6.89 -7.59 -21.70
N VAL A 151 -6.80 -8.87 -21.36
CA VAL A 151 -6.10 -9.30 -20.15
C VAL A 151 -4.60 -9.15 -20.38
N ALA A 152 -3.91 -8.50 -19.46
CA ALA A 152 -2.46 -8.35 -19.57
C ALA A 152 -1.75 -9.71 -19.54
N PRO A 153 -0.78 -9.96 -20.45
CA PRO A 153 0.07 -11.14 -20.39
C PRO A 153 0.76 -11.23 -19.03
N ARG A 154 0.94 -12.45 -18.50
CA ARG A 154 1.53 -12.66 -17.16
C ARG A 154 2.91 -12.00 -17.00
N THR A 155 3.68 -11.91 -18.08
CA THR A 155 5.02 -11.32 -18.14
C THR A 155 5.06 -9.82 -17.88
N VAL A 156 3.96 -9.10 -18.13
CA VAL A 156 3.85 -7.64 -17.95
C VAL A 156 2.66 -7.22 -17.08
N ALA A 157 1.98 -8.18 -16.46
CA ALA A 157 0.73 -7.92 -15.73
C ALA A 157 0.93 -7.00 -14.51
N LEU A 158 2.13 -6.97 -13.92
CA LEU A 158 2.44 -6.09 -12.79
C LEU A 158 2.76 -4.67 -13.26
N GLU A 159 3.53 -4.54 -14.33
CA GLU A 159 3.91 -3.27 -14.96
C GLU A 159 2.68 -2.57 -15.54
N TRP A 160 1.79 -3.34 -16.16
CA TRP A 160 0.49 -2.85 -16.61
C TRP A 160 -0.37 -2.31 -15.45
N ARG A 161 -0.47 -3.06 -14.36
CA ARG A 161 -1.17 -2.62 -13.15
C ARG A 161 -0.56 -1.36 -12.57
N GLN A 162 0.76 -1.30 -12.57
CA GLN A 162 1.53 -0.15 -12.14
C GLN A 162 1.18 1.11 -12.93
N LEU A 163 1.12 1.02 -14.26
CA LEU A 163 0.68 2.12 -15.10
C LEU A 163 -0.76 2.56 -14.80
N LEU A 164 -1.69 1.62 -14.62
CA LEU A 164 -3.07 1.96 -14.24
C LEU A 164 -3.16 2.67 -12.90
N MET A 165 -2.30 2.35 -11.93
CA MET A 165 -2.28 3.02 -10.63
C MET A 165 -1.70 4.44 -10.66
N PHE A 166 -0.97 4.80 -11.71
CA PHE A 166 -0.43 6.15 -11.90
C PHE A 166 -1.23 6.99 -12.86
N ALA A 167 -2.23 6.39 -13.52
CA ALA A 167 -3.20 7.19 -14.22
C ALA A 167 -3.93 8.11 -13.22
N PRO A 168 -4.26 9.34 -13.62
CA PRO A 168 -5.15 10.19 -12.84
C PRO A 168 -6.40 9.42 -12.41
N PRO A 169 -6.87 9.57 -11.16
CA PRO A 169 -8.01 8.82 -10.66
C PRO A 169 -9.28 8.87 -11.52
N ALA A 170 -9.55 10.04 -12.11
CA ALA A 170 -10.67 10.22 -13.04
C ALA A 170 -10.55 9.31 -14.26
N HIS A 171 -9.33 9.10 -14.78
CA HIS A 171 -9.07 8.20 -15.90
C HIS A 171 -9.26 6.75 -15.49
N VAL A 172 -8.75 6.32 -14.33
CA VAL A 172 -8.97 4.96 -13.82
C VAL A 172 -10.46 4.66 -13.67
N ALA A 173 -11.23 5.59 -13.11
CA ALA A 173 -12.66 5.45 -12.97
C ALA A 173 -13.36 5.37 -14.33
N ALA A 174 -12.99 6.22 -15.29
CA ALA A 174 -13.56 6.21 -16.64
C ALA A 174 -13.22 4.92 -17.42
N LEU A 175 -12.05 4.32 -17.17
CA LEU A 175 -11.65 3.04 -17.77
C LEU A 175 -12.37 1.84 -17.15
N ALA A 176 -12.96 1.96 -15.94
CA ALA A 176 -13.56 0.85 -15.22
C ALA A 176 -14.52 -0.03 -16.06
N PRO A 177 -15.46 0.50 -16.88
CA PRO A 177 -16.35 -0.32 -17.70
C PRO A 177 -15.61 -1.15 -18.77
N HIS A 178 -14.44 -0.68 -19.20
CA HIS A 178 -13.62 -1.25 -20.27
C HIS A 178 -12.67 -2.35 -19.77
N LEU A 179 -12.41 -2.38 -18.46
CA LEU A 179 -11.52 -3.36 -17.83
C LEU A 179 -12.18 -4.73 -17.70
N ARG A 180 -11.37 -5.79 -17.62
CA ARG A 180 -11.87 -7.12 -17.27
C ARG A 180 -12.15 -7.19 -15.75
N PRO A 181 -13.14 -7.97 -15.29
CA PRO A 181 -13.45 -8.09 -13.85
C PRO A 181 -12.24 -8.42 -12.98
N ARG A 182 -11.31 -9.24 -13.47
CA ARG A 182 -10.08 -9.57 -12.75
C ARG A 182 -9.15 -8.37 -12.58
N ILE A 183 -9.03 -7.50 -13.58
CA ILE A 183 -8.19 -6.30 -13.50
C ILE A 183 -8.83 -5.29 -12.55
N LEU A 184 -10.14 -5.08 -12.66
CA LEU A 184 -10.88 -4.21 -11.74
C LEU A 184 -10.72 -4.69 -10.29
N HIS A 185 -10.88 -6.00 -10.06
CA HIS A 185 -10.61 -6.63 -8.77
C HIS A 185 -9.19 -6.32 -8.30
N ASP A 186 -8.18 -6.53 -9.13
CA ASP A 186 -6.79 -6.31 -8.73
C ASP A 186 -6.51 -4.82 -8.43
N LEU A 187 -7.19 -3.87 -9.09
CA LEU A 187 -7.12 -2.44 -8.78
C LEU A 187 -7.74 -2.11 -7.41
N VAL A 188 -8.92 -2.65 -7.12
CA VAL A 188 -9.61 -2.36 -5.86
C VAL A 188 -9.09 -3.21 -4.70
N HIS A 189 -8.31 -4.27 -4.95
CA HIS A 189 -7.86 -5.22 -3.93
C HIS A 189 -6.33 -5.34 -3.77
N PHE A 190 -5.58 -5.58 -4.85
CA PHE A 190 -4.17 -6.00 -4.82
C PHE A 190 -3.15 -4.90 -5.21
N GLY A 191 -3.55 -3.63 -5.14
CA GLY A 191 -2.75 -2.49 -5.59
C GLY A 191 -2.33 -1.52 -4.50
N ALA A 192 -1.72 -0.42 -4.95
CA ALA A 192 -1.64 0.85 -4.25
C ALA A 192 -2.96 1.15 -3.56
N ARG A 193 -2.91 1.72 -2.35
CA ARG A 193 -4.13 2.17 -1.67
C ARG A 193 -4.71 3.33 -2.49
N LEU A 194 -5.61 3.00 -3.42
CA LEU A 194 -6.42 4.02 -4.09
C LEU A 194 -7.23 4.74 -3.01
N PRO A 195 -7.30 6.08 -3.05
CA PRO A 195 -8.17 6.84 -2.16
C PRO A 195 -9.63 6.38 -2.26
N SER A 196 -10.37 6.49 -1.17
CA SER A 196 -11.71 5.90 -1.03
C SER A 196 -12.71 6.44 -2.07
N ASP A 197 -12.62 7.72 -2.40
CA ASP A 197 -13.41 8.40 -3.43
C ASP A 197 -13.12 7.82 -4.83
N VAL A 198 -11.86 7.48 -5.11
CA VAL A 198 -11.45 6.83 -6.37
C VAL A 198 -12.00 5.42 -6.44
N VAL A 199 -11.92 4.65 -5.34
CA VAL A 199 -12.53 3.33 -5.26
C VAL A 199 -14.04 3.42 -5.49
N ALA A 200 -14.71 4.39 -4.86
CA ALA A 200 -16.13 4.64 -5.05
C ALA A 200 -16.46 4.98 -6.51
N ALA A 201 -15.68 5.86 -7.15
CA ALA A 201 -15.86 6.23 -8.55
C ALA A 201 -15.65 5.05 -9.51
N VAL A 202 -14.66 4.19 -9.23
CA VAL A 202 -14.36 2.97 -10.01
C VAL A 202 -15.49 1.94 -9.87
N VAL A 203 -15.96 1.67 -8.64
CA VAL A 203 -17.08 0.76 -8.38
C VAL A 203 -18.39 1.31 -8.97
N GLY A 204 -18.61 2.62 -8.87
CA GLY A 204 -19.73 3.34 -9.44
C GLY A 204 -19.80 3.24 -10.96
N ARG A 205 -18.66 3.24 -11.65
CA ARG A 205 -18.61 3.07 -13.12
C ARG A 205 -18.49 1.60 -13.57
N ALA A 206 -18.21 0.67 -12.66
CA ALA A 206 -18.12 -0.74 -13.00
C ALA A 206 -19.46 -1.29 -13.54
N THR A 207 -19.38 -2.20 -14.52
CA THR A 207 -20.52 -2.97 -15.02
C THR A 207 -21.08 -3.92 -13.94
N ASP A 208 -22.34 -4.33 -14.06
CA ASP A 208 -22.95 -5.25 -13.09
C ASP A 208 -22.19 -6.57 -12.97
N LYS A 209 -21.69 -7.10 -14.09
CA LYS A 209 -20.85 -8.31 -14.09
C LYS A 209 -19.58 -8.12 -13.27
N GLN A 210 -18.97 -6.94 -13.32
CA GLN A 210 -17.79 -6.64 -12.53
C GLN A 210 -18.13 -6.46 -11.05
N ARG A 211 -19.21 -5.75 -10.72
CA ARG A 211 -19.67 -5.57 -9.34
C ARG A 211 -20.02 -6.90 -8.67
N ILE A 212 -20.70 -7.80 -9.38
CA ILE A 212 -20.97 -9.18 -8.93
C ILE A 212 -19.66 -9.94 -8.66
N ALA A 213 -18.68 -9.80 -9.55
CA ALA A 213 -17.37 -10.42 -9.37
C ALA A 213 -16.62 -9.85 -8.15
N LEU A 214 -16.72 -8.54 -7.90
CA LEU A 214 -16.18 -7.91 -6.68
C LEU A 214 -16.87 -8.42 -5.42
N CYS A 215 -18.20 -8.55 -5.42
CA CYS A 215 -18.94 -9.09 -4.27
C CYS A 215 -18.52 -10.52 -3.90
N SER A 216 -18.05 -11.28 -4.89
CA SER A 216 -17.60 -12.67 -4.74
C SER A 216 -16.11 -12.81 -4.42
N SER A 217 -15.38 -11.69 -4.29
CA SER A 217 -13.94 -11.74 -4.12
C SER A 217 -13.51 -12.13 -2.71
N ILE A 218 -12.27 -12.57 -2.59
CA ILE A 218 -11.65 -12.87 -1.31
C ILE A 218 -11.01 -11.57 -0.81
N HIS A 219 -11.24 -11.20 0.46
CA HIS A 219 -10.58 -10.06 1.11
C HIS A 219 -10.83 -8.69 0.45
N LEU A 220 -12.06 -8.44 -0.02
CA LEU A 220 -12.41 -7.12 -0.55
C LEU A 220 -12.10 -6.03 0.49
N ARG A 221 -11.46 -4.94 0.07
CA ARG A 221 -11.15 -3.83 0.98
C ARG A 221 -12.43 -3.15 1.47
N HIS A 222 -12.39 -2.59 2.68
CA HIS A 222 -13.56 -1.95 3.28
C HIS A 222 -14.12 -0.81 2.43
N GLU A 223 -13.25 -0.01 1.79
CA GLU A 223 -13.65 1.09 0.90
C GLU A 223 -14.44 0.58 -0.32
N ALA A 224 -14.07 -0.59 -0.85
CA ALA A 224 -14.77 -1.20 -1.96
C ALA A 224 -16.08 -1.86 -1.51
N VAL A 225 -16.15 -2.39 -0.29
CA VAL A 225 -17.40 -2.87 0.32
C VAL A 225 -18.36 -1.69 0.50
N ASP A 226 -17.90 -0.60 1.10
CA ASP A 226 -18.71 0.61 1.31
C ASP A 226 -19.21 1.17 -0.02
N ALA A 227 -18.33 1.31 -1.01
CA ALA A 227 -18.70 1.74 -2.35
C ALA A 227 -19.75 0.83 -3.02
N LEU A 228 -19.68 -0.48 -2.83
CA LEU A 228 -20.70 -1.42 -3.36
C LEU A 228 -22.04 -1.27 -2.64
N LEU A 229 -22.01 -1.03 -1.32
CA LEU A 229 -23.22 -0.81 -0.54
C LEU A 229 -23.87 0.54 -0.86
N ASP A 230 -23.09 1.57 -1.17
CA ASP A 230 -23.56 2.91 -1.54
C ASP A 230 -24.35 2.93 -2.85
N LEU A 231 -24.20 1.90 -3.69
CA LEU A 231 -25.05 1.69 -4.86
C LEU A 231 -26.51 1.35 -4.52
N ALA A 232 -26.83 1.12 -3.24
CA ALA A 232 -28.16 0.77 -2.74
C ALA A 232 -28.80 -0.43 -3.45
N ASN A 233 -27.99 -1.35 -3.99
CA ASN A 233 -28.47 -2.52 -4.71
C ASN A 233 -28.61 -3.73 -3.76
N PRO A 234 -29.85 -4.21 -3.50
CA PRO A 234 -30.09 -5.29 -2.55
C PRO A 234 -29.47 -6.63 -2.97
N GLU A 235 -29.33 -6.89 -4.28
CA GLU A 235 -28.70 -8.11 -4.78
C GLU A 235 -27.19 -8.10 -4.54
N LEU A 236 -26.51 -6.96 -4.73
CA LEU A 236 -25.09 -6.83 -4.40
C LEU A 236 -24.84 -6.95 -2.90
N ALA A 237 -25.68 -6.33 -2.07
CA ALA A 237 -25.62 -6.46 -0.61
C ALA A 237 -25.82 -7.92 -0.16
N ALA A 238 -26.76 -8.65 -0.78
CA ALA A 238 -26.97 -10.06 -0.52
C ALA A 238 -25.77 -10.92 -0.93
N LEU A 239 -25.17 -10.66 -2.10
CA LEU A 239 -23.96 -11.36 -2.55
C LEU A 239 -22.77 -11.12 -1.61
N LEU A 240 -22.52 -9.87 -1.20
CA LEU A 240 -21.48 -9.52 -0.24
C LEU A 240 -21.68 -10.24 1.10
N TYR A 241 -22.91 -10.28 1.60
CA TYR A 241 -23.21 -10.92 2.88
C TYR A 241 -23.05 -12.44 2.81
N LEU A 242 -23.54 -13.05 1.73
CA LEU A 242 -23.53 -14.50 1.53
C LEU A 242 -22.15 -15.05 1.15
N ASN A 243 -21.24 -14.20 0.66
CA ASN A 243 -19.88 -14.59 0.33
C ASN A 243 -19.21 -15.23 1.57
N PRO A 244 -18.75 -16.50 1.48
CA PRO A 244 -18.12 -17.20 2.60
C PRO A 244 -16.78 -16.59 3.02
N LYS A 245 -16.20 -15.72 2.19
CA LYS A 245 -14.93 -15.01 2.46
C LYS A 245 -15.12 -13.65 3.11
N SER A 246 -16.35 -13.13 3.14
CA SER A 246 -16.66 -11.92 3.92
C SER A 246 -16.47 -12.17 5.41
N GLY A 247 -15.90 -11.20 6.11
CA GLY A 247 -15.77 -11.20 7.55
C GLY A 247 -17.02 -10.69 8.24
N ASP A 248 -16.90 -10.49 9.55
CA ASP A 248 -17.97 -9.91 10.36
C ASP A 248 -18.18 -8.43 10.03
N TYR A 249 -17.12 -7.71 9.63
CA TYR A 249 -17.21 -6.29 9.27
C TYR A 249 -18.19 -6.08 8.10
N GLU A 250 -18.00 -6.78 6.99
CA GLU A 250 -18.80 -6.64 5.79
C GLU A 250 -20.26 -7.05 6.04
N ARG A 251 -20.47 -8.15 6.76
CA ARG A 251 -21.83 -8.61 7.11
C ARG A 251 -22.55 -7.66 8.05
N ASN A 252 -21.85 -7.08 9.03
CA ASN A 252 -22.41 -6.08 9.93
C ASN A 252 -22.76 -4.81 9.16
N ARG A 253 -21.90 -4.36 8.21
CA ARG A 253 -22.19 -3.20 7.36
C ARG A 253 -23.42 -3.42 6.47
N VAL A 254 -23.53 -4.59 5.82
CA VAL A 254 -24.74 -4.95 5.05
C VAL A 254 -25.98 -4.87 5.93
N MET A 255 -25.96 -5.49 7.11
CA MET A 255 -27.13 -5.53 7.99
C MET A 255 -27.46 -4.17 8.60
N ALA A 256 -26.47 -3.38 9.00
CA ALA A 256 -26.69 -2.02 9.50
C ALA A 256 -27.48 -1.16 8.49
N ARG A 257 -27.27 -1.39 7.19
CA ARG A 257 -27.95 -0.69 6.09
C ARG A 257 -29.28 -1.31 5.67
N ALA A 258 -29.80 -2.32 6.37
CA ALA A 258 -31.02 -3.01 5.99
C ALA A 258 -32.29 -2.12 5.92
N ALA A 259 -32.24 -0.86 6.39
CA ALA A 259 -33.35 0.10 6.34
C ALA A 259 -33.35 0.79 4.98
N GLU A 260 -32.16 1.21 4.57
CA GLU A 260 -31.92 1.87 3.29
C GLU A 260 -32.02 0.86 2.15
N VAL A 261 -31.48 -0.34 2.36
CA VAL A 261 -31.37 -1.42 1.38
C VAL A 261 -31.97 -2.70 1.98
N PRO A 262 -33.28 -2.93 1.82
CA PRO A 262 -33.95 -4.10 2.37
C PRO A 262 -33.26 -5.41 1.94
N PRO A 263 -33.03 -6.36 2.88
CA PRO A 263 -32.51 -7.68 2.55
C PRO A 263 -33.38 -8.40 1.51
N THR A 264 -32.77 -9.03 0.51
CA THR A 264 -33.51 -9.83 -0.47
C THR A 264 -34.19 -11.03 0.20
N GLU A 265 -35.29 -11.53 -0.39
CA GLU A 265 -35.97 -12.72 0.12
C GLU A 265 -35.01 -13.93 0.21
N ASN A 266 -34.13 -14.08 -0.77
CA ASN A 266 -33.11 -15.14 -0.77
C ASN A 266 -32.13 -14.99 0.40
N LEU A 267 -31.68 -13.77 0.70
CA LEU A 267 -30.83 -13.49 1.86
C LEU A 267 -31.55 -13.85 3.17
N ILE A 268 -32.80 -13.41 3.34
CA ILE A 268 -33.63 -13.72 4.51
C ILE A 268 -33.81 -15.24 4.65
N LYS A 269 -34.18 -15.93 3.57
CA LYS A 269 -34.32 -17.39 3.54
C LYS A 269 -33.03 -18.10 3.94
N ARG A 270 -31.88 -17.62 3.43
CA ARG A 270 -30.57 -18.22 3.72
C ARG A 270 -30.13 -18.01 5.15
N VAL A 271 -30.30 -16.80 5.69
CA VAL A 271 -30.00 -16.45 7.08
C VAL A 271 -30.89 -17.20 8.07
N THR A 272 -32.15 -17.38 7.74
CA THR A 272 -33.13 -18.10 8.57
C THR A 272 -33.05 -19.62 8.43
N SER A 273 -32.25 -20.16 7.51
CA SER A 273 -32.09 -21.61 7.31
C SER A 273 -30.71 -22.15 7.71
N THR A 274 -29.77 -21.27 8.08
CA THR A 274 -28.39 -21.65 8.41
C THR A 274 -28.12 -21.61 9.91
N ASP A 275 -27.56 -22.68 10.46
CA ASP A 275 -27.11 -22.68 11.87
C ASP A 275 -25.78 -21.95 12.07
N ASN A 276 -25.08 -21.62 10.97
CA ASN A 276 -23.79 -20.95 11.02
C ASN A 276 -23.91 -19.56 11.64
N ALA A 277 -23.28 -19.43 12.81
CA ALA A 277 -23.31 -18.22 13.62
C ALA A 277 -22.70 -17.00 12.92
N ASN A 278 -21.75 -17.19 11.99
CA ASN A 278 -21.10 -16.08 11.28
C ASN A 278 -22.06 -15.35 10.34
N TYR A 279 -23.04 -16.06 9.76
CA TYR A 279 -24.12 -15.40 9.04
C TYR A 279 -25.05 -14.75 10.05
N ARG A 280 -25.63 -15.53 10.96
CA ARG A 280 -26.71 -15.03 11.82
C ARG A 280 -26.32 -13.87 12.72
N ARG A 281 -25.15 -13.85 13.33
CA ARG A 281 -24.83 -12.83 14.34
C ARG A 281 -24.94 -11.41 13.81
N SER A 282 -24.55 -11.17 12.57
CA SER A 282 -24.62 -9.83 11.97
C SER A 282 -26.04 -9.31 11.78
N THR A 283 -27.06 -10.18 11.80
CA THR A 283 -28.46 -9.76 11.67
C THR A 283 -28.96 -8.94 12.86
N VAL A 284 -28.23 -8.94 13.97
CA VAL A 284 -28.48 -8.08 15.12
C VAL A 284 -28.43 -6.59 14.77
N TRP A 285 -27.69 -6.23 13.71
CA TRP A 285 -27.58 -4.86 13.20
C TRP A 285 -28.70 -4.48 12.25
N SER A 286 -29.56 -5.43 11.87
CA SER A 286 -30.58 -5.20 10.84
C SER A 286 -31.67 -4.22 11.23
N GLY A 287 -31.92 -4.01 12.53
CA GLY A 287 -33.10 -3.27 13.00
C GLY A 287 -34.44 -3.92 12.62
N ASP A 288 -34.45 -5.07 11.94
CA ASP A 288 -35.66 -5.84 11.65
C ASP A 288 -35.96 -6.79 12.84
N PRO A 289 -37.18 -6.78 13.40
CA PRO A 289 -37.55 -7.55 14.58
C PRO A 289 -37.23 -9.04 14.47
N MET A 290 -37.51 -9.67 13.31
CA MET A 290 -37.23 -11.08 13.12
C MET A 290 -35.73 -11.32 13.01
N LEU A 291 -35.04 -10.56 12.16
CA LEU A 291 -33.62 -10.75 11.89
C LEU A 291 -32.78 -10.50 13.14
N VAL A 292 -33.09 -9.49 13.96
CA VAL A 292 -32.42 -9.28 15.25
C VAL A 292 -32.51 -10.54 16.13
N ARG A 293 -33.69 -11.16 16.22
CA ARG A 293 -33.91 -12.38 17.01
C ARG A 293 -33.23 -13.62 16.44
N VAL A 294 -33.15 -13.74 15.11
CA VAL A 294 -32.38 -14.80 14.45
C VAL A 294 -30.89 -14.73 14.85
N GLY A 295 -30.35 -13.52 14.97
CA GLY A 295 -28.96 -13.29 15.38
C GLY A 295 -28.69 -13.62 16.83
N LEU A 296 -29.71 -13.48 17.69
CA LEU A 296 -29.64 -13.74 19.13
C LEU A 296 -30.00 -15.19 19.50
N LEU A 297 -30.55 -15.99 18.58
CA LEU A 297 -31.04 -17.34 18.85
C LEU A 297 -29.93 -18.35 19.20
N ARG A 298 -30.12 -19.11 20.29
CA ARG A 298 -29.26 -20.21 20.77
C ARG A 298 -29.46 -21.52 20.00
N VAL A 299 -29.16 -21.53 18.71
CA VAL A 299 -29.43 -22.71 17.84
C VAL A 299 -28.87 -24.04 18.38
N GLN A 300 -27.75 -24.02 19.11
CA GLN A 300 -27.15 -25.23 19.71
C GLN A 300 -28.01 -25.88 20.82
N ARG A 301 -29.09 -25.22 21.26
CA ARG A 301 -29.99 -25.67 22.34
C ARG A 301 -31.37 -26.06 21.82
N THR A 302 -31.53 -26.19 20.51
CA THR A 302 -32.78 -26.64 19.89
C THR A 302 -32.48 -27.58 18.72
N HIS A 303 -33.38 -28.52 18.45
CA HIS A 303 -33.36 -29.37 17.27
C HIS A 303 -34.27 -28.84 16.15
N ALA A 304 -35.03 -27.79 16.44
CA ALA A 304 -35.97 -27.22 15.48
C ALA A 304 -35.24 -26.30 14.49
N PRO A 305 -35.62 -26.30 13.21
CA PRO A 305 -35.16 -25.31 12.26
C PRO A 305 -35.47 -23.89 12.75
N ILE A 306 -34.57 -22.95 12.47
CA ILE A 306 -34.71 -21.54 12.89
C ILE A 306 -36.01 -20.93 12.36
N GLN A 307 -36.43 -21.27 11.14
CA GLN A 307 -37.71 -20.82 10.57
C GLN A 307 -38.91 -21.22 11.43
N GLU A 308 -38.90 -22.44 11.99
CA GLU A 308 -39.96 -22.89 12.88
C GLU A 308 -39.91 -22.18 14.23
N CYS A 309 -38.70 -21.97 14.77
CA CYS A 309 -38.51 -21.16 15.98
C CYS A 309 -39.09 -19.74 15.78
N MET A 310 -38.78 -19.09 14.66
CA MET A 310 -39.27 -17.75 14.36
C MET A 310 -40.78 -17.72 14.11
N ARG A 311 -41.33 -18.76 13.47
CA ARG A 311 -42.79 -18.92 13.31
C ARG A 311 -43.50 -19.02 14.65
N ASP A 312 -42.98 -19.82 15.57
CA ASP A 312 -43.59 -20.02 16.89
C ASP A 312 -43.45 -18.77 17.75
N TRP A 313 -42.31 -18.09 17.69
CA TRP A 313 -42.13 -16.78 18.33
C TRP A 313 -43.14 -15.74 17.81
N ARG A 314 -43.35 -15.63 16.48
CA ARG A 314 -44.36 -14.70 15.94
C ARG A 314 -45.78 -15.02 16.39
N LYS A 315 -46.11 -16.31 16.51
CA LYS A 315 -47.47 -16.76 16.87
C LYS A 315 -47.78 -16.65 18.36
N GLY A 316 -46.80 -16.86 19.23
CA GLY A 316 -47.03 -16.98 20.69
C GLY A 316 -45.91 -16.41 21.56
N GLY A 317 -45.08 -15.53 21.01
CA GLY A 317 -43.99 -14.85 21.71
C GLY A 317 -42.97 -15.82 22.31
N MET A 318 -42.33 -15.36 23.39
CA MET A 318 -41.33 -16.16 24.11
C MET A 318 -41.91 -17.42 24.76
N VAL A 319 -43.20 -17.43 25.11
CA VAL A 319 -43.84 -18.60 25.72
C VAL A 319 -43.87 -19.77 24.74
N ALA A 320 -44.26 -19.52 23.48
CA ALA A 320 -44.24 -20.54 22.44
C ALA A 320 -42.81 -20.96 22.10
N LEU A 321 -41.88 -20.00 21.96
CA LEU A 321 -40.49 -20.28 21.61
C LEU A 321 -39.78 -21.13 22.68
N ARG A 322 -39.96 -20.81 23.96
CA ARG A 322 -39.33 -21.53 25.09
C ARG A 322 -39.66 -23.02 25.16
N ARG A 323 -40.79 -23.45 24.60
CA ARG A 323 -41.17 -24.87 24.51
C ARG A 323 -40.21 -25.69 23.63
N ARG A 324 -39.47 -25.03 22.72
CA ARG A 324 -38.50 -25.67 21.81
C ARG A 324 -37.07 -25.72 22.35
N PHE A 325 -36.80 -25.07 23.47
CA PHE A 325 -35.47 -24.93 24.05
C PHE A 325 -35.39 -25.75 25.33
N VAL A 326 -35.63 -27.04 25.19
CA VAL A 326 -35.54 -28.03 26.26
C VAL A 326 -34.46 -29.02 25.84
N ASP A 327 -33.47 -29.25 26.70
CA ASP A 327 -32.45 -30.26 26.41
C ASP A 327 -32.95 -31.68 26.68
N ARG A 328 -32.07 -32.67 26.43
CA ARG A 328 -32.40 -34.08 26.62
C ARG A 328 -32.77 -34.45 28.07
N THR A 329 -32.42 -33.62 29.06
CA THR A 329 -32.74 -33.88 30.47
C THR A 329 -34.02 -33.18 30.92
N GLY A 330 -34.74 -32.51 29.99
CA GLY A 330 -35.93 -31.75 30.33
C GLY A 330 -35.63 -30.35 30.88
N LYS A 331 -34.35 -29.94 30.94
CA LYS A 331 -33.98 -28.61 31.43
C LYS A 331 -34.29 -27.57 30.35
N GLN A 332 -35.07 -26.57 30.73
CA GLN A 332 -35.40 -25.44 29.89
C GLN A 332 -34.23 -24.45 29.81
N HIS A 333 -33.92 -23.99 28.59
CA HIS A 333 -32.90 -22.98 28.30
C HIS A 333 -33.55 -21.72 27.74
N GLU A 334 -32.94 -20.56 28.00
CA GLU A 334 -33.40 -19.31 27.39
C GLU A 334 -33.11 -19.31 25.88
N PRO A 335 -34.10 -19.03 25.02
CA PRO A 335 -33.93 -19.07 23.57
C PRO A 335 -32.89 -18.09 23.02
N PHE A 336 -32.75 -16.93 23.66
CA PHE A 336 -31.86 -15.86 23.19
C PHE A 336 -30.57 -15.74 24.02
N VAL A 337 -29.50 -15.25 23.39
CA VAL A 337 -28.22 -14.89 24.01
C VAL A 337 -28.17 -13.37 24.15
N VAL A 338 -27.70 -12.88 25.29
CA VAL A 338 -27.29 -11.48 25.40
C VAL A 338 -25.96 -11.31 24.66
N PRO A 339 -25.82 -10.39 23.68
CA PRO A 339 -24.56 -10.18 22.98
C PRO A 339 -23.41 -9.96 23.97
N LEU A 340 -22.28 -10.65 23.75
CA LEU A 340 -21.09 -10.52 24.61
C LEU A 340 -20.58 -9.08 24.63
N HIS A 341 -20.64 -8.42 23.47
CA HIS A 341 -20.21 -7.04 23.31
C HIS A 341 -21.39 -6.10 23.48
N ARG A 342 -21.24 -5.16 24.42
CA ARG A 342 -22.22 -4.12 24.72
C ARG A 342 -22.63 -3.32 23.47
N VAL A 343 -21.69 -3.07 22.56
CA VAL A 343 -21.93 -2.34 21.31
C VAL A 343 -23.02 -2.99 20.44
N ALA A 344 -23.05 -4.33 20.38
CA ALA A 344 -24.04 -5.06 19.58
C ALA A 344 -25.44 -5.00 20.21
N LEU A 345 -25.55 -5.03 21.55
CA LEU A 345 -26.83 -4.86 22.24
C LEU A 345 -27.39 -3.44 22.03
N LEU A 346 -26.55 -2.42 22.24
CA LEU A 346 -26.94 -1.02 22.05
C LEU A 346 -27.35 -0.76 20.59
N GLY A 347 -26.57 -1.27 19.63
CA GLY A 347 -26.89 -1.17 18.21
C GLY A 347 -28.20 -1.86 17.84
N ALA A 348 -28.51 -3.03 18.41
CA ALA A 348 -29.79 -3.72 18.20
C ALA A 348 -30.98 -2.89 18.70
N LEU A 349 -30.86 -2.35 19.92
CA LEU A 349 -31.90 -1.56 20.56
C LEU A 349 -32.16 -0.26 19.80
N LEU A 350 -31.10 0.47 19.43
CA LEU A 350 -31.19 1.67 18.61
C LEU A 350 -31.80 1.35 17.23
N GLY A 351 -31.35 0.28 16.57
CA GLY A 351 -31.89 -0.12 15.26
C GLY A 351 -33.38 -0.47 15.30
N LEU A 352 -33.84 -1.18 16.34
CA LEU A 352 -35.27 -1.48 16.53
C LEU A 352 -36.07 -0.22 16.89
N TRP A 353 -35.55 0.63 17.77
CA TRP A 353 -36.21 1.88 18.14
C TRP A 353 -36.37 2.77 16.91
N ASP A 354 -35.29 3.01 16.18
CA ASP A 354 -35.26 3.92 15.04
C ASP A 354 -36.24 3.53 13.92
N ARG A 355 -36.55 2.22 13.78
CA ARG A 355 -37.40 1.69 12.71
C ARG A 355 -38.82 1.31 13.12
N HIS A 356 -38.97 0.76 14.31
CA HIS A 356 -40.23 0.16 14.79
C HIS A 356 -40.73 0.79 16.10
N GLY A 357 -40.03 1.80 16.61
CA GLY A 357 -40.39 2.54 17.82
C GLY A 357 -39.90 1.89 19.11
N VAL A 358 -40.00 2.64 20.20
CA VAL A 358 -39.50 2.27 21.53
C VAL A 358 -40.10 0.94 22.03
N ALA A 359 -41.37 0.67 21.74
CA ALA A 359 -42.08 -0.53 22.18
C ALA A 359 -41.41 -1.83 21.68
N GLU A 360 -40.79 -1.81 20.51
CA GLU A 360 -40.08 -2.97 19.97
C GLU A 360 -38.71 -3.17 20.64
N ALA A 361 -38.02 -2.08 20.98
CA ALA A 361 -36.79 -2.13 21.77
C ALA A 361 -37.07 -2.62 23.21
N GLU A 362 -38.16 -2.17 23.84
CA GLU A 362 -38.62 -2.64 25.14
C GLU A 362 -38.93 -4.14 25.11
N ARG A 363 -39.64 -4.59 24.08
CA ARG A 363 -39.90 -6.01 23.85
C ARG A 363 -38.60 -6.81 23.78
N LEU A 364 -37.57 -6.33 23.07
CA LEU A 364 -36.28 -7.02 23.04
C LEU A 364 -35.62 -7.09 24.44
N VAL A 365 -35.70 -6.04 25.24
CA VAL A 365 -35.18 -6.04 26.62
C VAL A 365 -35.88 -7.09 27.48
N ASP A 366 -37.19 -7.27 27.31
CA ASP A 366 -37.99 -8.26 28.06
C ASP A 366 -37.72 -9.71 27.62
N GLU A 367 -37.34 -9.91 26.36
CA GLU A 367 -37.05 -11.23 25.80
C GLU A 367 -35.62 -11.71 26.09
N LEU A 368 -34.70 -10.80 26.41
CA LEU A 368 -33.30 -11.11 26.69
C LEU A 368 -33.09 -11.53 28.15
N PRO A 369 -32.24 -12.54 28.43
CA PRO A 369 -31.90 -12.95 29.79
C PRO A 369 -30.86 -12.01 30.43
N LEU A 370 -31.23 -10.74 30.56
CA LEU A 370 -30.40 -9.69 31.16
C LEU A 370 -30.37 -9.80 32.68
N ARG A 371 -29.28 -9.32 33.30
CA ARG A 371 -29.25 -9.13 34.76
C ARG A 371 -30.33 -8.10 35.17
N PRO A 372 -31.04 -8.27 36.29
CA PRO A 372 -32.13 -7.37 36.69
C PRO A 372 -31.74 -5.89 36.65
N ASN A 373 -30.59 -5.53 37.21
CA ASN A 373 -30.09 -4.15 37.23
C ASN A 373 -29.83 -3.58 35.82
N ALA A 374 -29.39 -4.42 34.88
CA ALA A 374 -29.18 -4.00 33.49
C ALA A 374 -30.51 -3.80 32.76
N ALA A 375 -31.46 -4.72 32.95
CA ALA A 375 -32.81 -4.60 32.38
C ALA A 375 -33.53 -3.35 32.90
N THR A 376 -33.52 -3.10 34.22
CA THR A 376 -34.11 -1.89 34.83
C THR A 376 -33.50 -0.61 34.27
N ARG A 377 -32.17 -0.56 34.13
CA ARG A 377 -31.49 0.61 33.56
C ARG A 377 -31.87 0.85 32.10
N LEU A 378 -31.92 -0.21 31.30
CA LEU A 378 -32.31 -0.11 29.89
C LEU A 378 -33.77 0.32 29.76
N ARG A 379 -34.71 -0.27 30.52
CA ARG A 379 -36.12 0.17 30.55
C ARG A 379 -36.28 1.62 30.96
N ALA A 380 -35.59 2.06 32.03
CA ALA A 380 -35.62 3.46 32.44
C ALA A 380 -35.06 4.39 31.35
N THR A 381 -34.07 3.91 30.57
CA THR A 381 -33.55 4.66 29.43
C THR A 381 -34.56 4.71 28.29
N LEU A 382 -35.21 3.60 27.94
CA LEU A 382 -36.25 3.55 26.89
C LEU A 382 -37.49 4.40 27.25
N ALA A 383 -37.93 4.37 28.50
CA ALA A 383 -39.10 5.11 28.98
C ALA A 383 -38.93 6.65 28.93
N ASP A 384 -37.69 7.14 28.82
CA ASP A 384 -37.39 8.58 28.75
C ASP A 384 -37.45 9.14 27.31
N GLY A 385 -38.08 8.42 26.38
CA GLY A 385 -38.34 8.89 25.02
C GLY A 385 -37.06 9.32 24.27
N ASP A 386 -37.11 10.45 23.58
CA ASP A 386 -35.99 10.93 22.75
C ASP A 386 -34.71 11.20 23.58
N ALA A 387 -34.84 11.71 24.81
CA ALA A 387 -33.69 11.91 25.69
C ALA A 387 -33.02 10.56 26.05
N GLY A 388 -33.82 9.52 26.23
CA GLY A 388 -33.37 8.14 26.37
C GLY A 388 -32.62 7.62 25.14
N ARG A 389 -33.18 7.86 23.96
CA ARG A 389 -32.59 7.48 22.67
C ARG A 389 -31.24 8.17 22.43
N ASP A 390 -31.13 9.45 22.72
CA ASP A 390 -29.89 10.22 22.60
C ASP A 390 -28.82 9.71 23.57
N ARG A 391 -29.20 9.34 24.81
CA ARG A 391 -28.28 8.69 25.74
C ARG A 391 -27.80 7.32 25.25
N LEU A 392 -28.68 6.50 24.68
CA LEU A 392 -28.29 5.22 24.07
C LEU A 392 -27.31 5.43 22.90
N ARG A 393 -27.56 6.43 22.04
CA ARG A 393 -26.68 6.78 20.92
C ARG A 393 -25.32 7.29 21.40
N ALA A 394 -25.30 8.21 22.36
CA ALA A 394 -24.07 8.68 22.98
C ALA A 394 -23.27 7.54 23.64
N GLU A 395 -23.96 6.61 24.32
CA GLU A 395 -23.30 5.43 24.89
C GLU A 395 -22.76 4.50 23.81
N PHE A 396 -23.51 4.27 22.74
CA PHE A 396 -23.08 3.48 21.58
C PHE A 396 -21.83 4.09 20.95
N ASP A 397 -21.84 5.39 20.66
CA ASP A 397 -20.71 6.12 20.08
C ASP A 397 -19.49 6.11 20.99
N ALA A 398 -19.69 6.28 22.30
CA ALA A 398 -18.63 6.19 23.30
C ALA A 398 -18.01 4.79 23.38
N VAL A 399 -18.78 3.72 23.16
CA VAL A 399 -18.25 2.35 23.09
C VAL A 399 -17.50 2.13 21.78
N CYS A 400 -18.02 2.60 20.64
CA CYS A 400 -17.35 2.55 19.34
C CYS A 400 -16.05 3.37 19.30
N ALA A 401 -15.99 4.47 20.05
CA ALA A 401 -14.85 5.37 20.16
C ALA A 401 -13.65 4.78 20.90
N LYS A 402 -13.86 3.78 21.76
CA LYS A 402 -12.77 3.22 22.58
C LYS A 402 -11.82 2.44 21.67
N PRO A 403 -10.54 2.84 21.54
CA PRO A 403 -9.56 2.06 20.81
C PRO A 403 -9.45 0.70 21.51
N MET A 404 -9.86 -0.37 20.81
CA MET A 404 -9.69 -1.70 21.34
C MET A 404 -8.20 -1.93 21.57
N GLY A 405 -7.81 -2.21 22.81
CA GLY A 405 -6.41 -2.37 23.20
C GLY A 405 -5.64 -3.30 22.25
N LYS A 406 -4.35 -3.02 22.05
CA LYS A 406 -3.41 -3.63 21.09
C LYS A 406 -3.17 -5.16 21.21
N SER A 407 -4.04 -5.94 21.86
CA SER A 407 -3.81 -7.38 22.09
C SER A 407 -4.22 -8.31 20.92
N ALA A 408 -4.18 -7.85 19.67
CA ALA A 408 -4.73 -8.59 18.52
C ALA A 408 -3.69 -8.94 17.43
N ASN A 409 -2.43 -9.16 17.81
CA ASN A 409 -1.44 -9.81 16.95
C ASN A 409 -1.05 -11.16 17.54
N THR A 410 -1.96 -12.15 17.52
CA THR A 410 -1.62 -13.58 17.49
C THR A 410 -2.89 -14.40 17.23
N ARG A 411 -2.88 -15.20 16.17
CA ARG A 411 -3.97 -16.11 15.77
C ARG A 411 -4.41 -17.04 16.92
N ILE A 412 -5.59 -16.87 17.52
CA ILE A 412 -6.40 -17.92 18.19
C ILE A 412 -7.90 -17.56 18.08
N GLY A 413 -8.76 -18.58 17.95
CA GLY A 413 -10.16 -18.52 17.54
C GLY A 413 -11.19 -17.89 18.49
N GLN A 414 -12.41 -17.81 17.95
CA GLN A 414 -13.68 -17.45 18.62
C GLN A 414 -13.59 -16.30 19.63
N GLY A 415 -13.28 -15.10 19.14
CA GLY A 415 -13.42 -13.86 19.88
C GLY A 415 -13.46 -12.69 18.91
N PHE A 416 -14.44 -11.81 19.06
CA PHE A 416 -14.74 -10.71 18.15
C PHE A 416 -13.55 -9.76 18.01
N VAL A 417 -13.20 -9.42 16.77
CA VAL A 417 -12.29 -8.32 16.47
C VAL A 417 -13.04 -7.32 15.60
N HIS A 418 -13.45 -6.20 16.19
CA HIS A 418 -13.92 -5.04 15.45
C HIS A 418 -12.71 -4.19 15.06
N HIS A 419 -12.48 -4.01 13.76
CA HIS A 419 -11.64 -2.94 13.26
C HIS A 419 -12.52 -1.70 13.07
N VAL A 420 -12.35 -0.72 13.94
CA VAL A 420 -12.82 0.66 13.73
C VAL A 420 -11.79 1.36 12.85
N PRO A 421 -12.18 2.24 11.90
CA PRO A 421 -11.24 2.96 11.05
C PRO A 421 -10.27 3.79 11.89
N THR A 422 -8.98 3.56 11.72
CA THR A 422 -7.92 4.45 12.18
C THR A 422 -7.90 5.70 11.30
N TYR A 423 -8.75 6.67 11.64
CA TYR A 423 -8.54 8.08 11.31
C TYR A 423 -7.88 8.76 12.51
N PRO A 424 -6.99 9.75 12.32
CA PRO A 424 -6.64 10.66 13.40
C PRO A 424 -7.91 11.37 13.86
N ARG A 425 -8.34 11.12 15.10
CA ARG A 425 -9.44 11.86 15.78
C ARG A 425 -8.94 13.14 16.44
N ALA A 426 -7.68 13.54 16.23
CA ALA A 426 -7.34 14.94 16.43
C ALA A 426 -8.04 15.68 15.28
N GLY A 427 -9.17 16.32 15.58
CA GLY A 427 -9.86 17.16 14.60
C GLY A 427 -8.87 18.14 13.98
N TRP A 428 -9.11 18.52 12.73
CA TRP A 428 -8.20 19.38 11.97
C TRP A 428 -7.79 20.65 12.70
N ASP A 429 -8.69 21.21 13.51
CA ASP A 429 -8.41 22.35 14.39
C ASP A 429 -7.17 22.15 15.27
N ALA A 430 -6.94 20.95 15.80
CA ALA A 430 -5.76 20.66 16.63
C ALA A 430 -4.48 20.52 15.82
N VAL A 431 -4.58 20.05 14.58
CA VAL A 431 -3.44 19.92 13.65
C VAL A 431 -3.04 21.28 13.09
N VAL A 432 -4.02 22.13 12.76
CA VAL A 432 -3.81 23.53 12.35
C VAL A 432 -3.20 24.32 13.50
N ALA A 433 -3.76 24.24 14.71
CA ALA A 433 -3.19 24.91 15.88
C ALA A 433 -1.75 24.47 16.19
N ALA A 434 -1.41 23.20 15.96
CA ALA A 434 -0.04 22.71 16.10
C ALA A 434 0.88 23.27 15.00
N HIS A 435 0.42 23.32 13.74
CA HIS A 435 1.16 23.88 12.62
C HIS A 435 1.40 25.40 12.77
N GLU A 436 0.43 26.14 13.32
CA GLU A 436 0.57 27.56 13.62
C GLU A 436 1.60 27.82 14.73
N ALA A 437 1.64 26.97 15.76
CA ALA A 437 2.58 27.09 16.86
C ALA A 437 4.01 26.69 16.45
N GLU A 438 4.14 25.66 15.62
CA GLU A 438 5.40 25.16 15.06
C GLU A 438 5.14 24.64 13.64
N PRO A 439 5.61 25.34 12.58
CA PRO A 439 5.37 24.92 11.21
C PRO A 439 5.81 23.48 11.00
N LEU A 440 4.84 22.64 10.65
CA LEU A 440 5.11 21.26 10.26
C LEU A 440 6.14 21.26 9.13
N ASP A 441 7.11 20.36 9.22
CA ASP A 441 8.05 20.18 8.13
C ASP A 441 7.30 19.72 6.86
N GLY A 442 7.84 20.09 5.69
CA GLY A 442 7.16 19.84 4.43
C GLY A 442 6.84 18.37 4.15
N ASP A 443 7.57 17.41 4.75
CA ASP A 443 7.24 15.99 4.60
C ASP A 443 6.02 15.60 5.45
N THR A 444 5.95 16.11 6.69
CA THR A 444 4.78 15.92 7.55
C THR A 444 3.53 16.61 6.98
N ALA A 445 3.64 17.83 6.47
CA ALA A 445 2.53 18.52 5.79
C ALA A 445 2.03 17.75 4.56
N ARG A 446 2.93 17.26 3.69
CA ARG A 446 2.58 16.42 2.53
C ARG A 446 1.90 15.10 2.88
N ARG A 447 2.16 14.54 4.06
CA ARG A 447 1.46 13.31 4.52
C ARG A 447 0.04 13.61 4.98
N LEU A 448 -0.21 14.80 5.51
CA LEU A 448 -1.52 15.22 6.00
C LEU A 448 -2.45 15.64 4.87
N THR A 449 -1.93 16.10 3.72
CA THR A 449 -2.76 16.37 2.53
C THR A 449 -3.37 15.11 1.90
N ALA A 450 -2.96 13.92 2.33
CA ALA A 450 -3.55 12.66 1.88
C ALA A 450 -4.95 12.40 2.47
N PHE A 451 -5.40 13.19 3.44
CA PHE A 451 -6.74 13.09 4.03
C PHE A 451 -7.71 14.06 3.34
N ALA A 452 -8.94 13.60 3.05
CA ALA A 452 -9.90 14.29 2.18
C ALA A 452 -10.41 15.64 2.72
N ASP A 453 -10.19 15.91 4.00
CA ASP A 453 -10.65 17.07 4.77
C ASP A 453 -9.47 17.91 5.32
N CYS A 454 -8.26 17.73 4.75
CA CYS A 454 -7.08 18.51 5.11
C CYS A 454 -7.30 20.02 4.92
N PRO A 455 -7.11 20.86 5.95
CA PRO A 455 -7.21 22.30 5.88
C PRO A 455 -6.21 22.90 4.90
N ALA A 456 -6.61 24.02 4.29
CA ALA A 456 -5.81 24.74 3.30
C ALA A 456 -4.45 25.15 3.86
N GLU A 457 -4.37 25.51 5.14
CA GLU A 457 -3.16 25.94 5.82
C GLU A 457 -2.08 24.84 5.85
N ILE A 458 -2.50 23.58 6.02
CA ILE A 458 -1.59 22.42 5.98
C ILE A 458 -1.25 22.05 4.53
N ALA A 459 -2.19 22.26 3.61
CA ALA A 459 -1.99 22.01 2.18
C ALA A 459 -1.05 23.03 1.53
N ASP A 460 -1.16 24.30 1.88
CA ASP A 460 -0.29 25.39 1.42
C ASP A 460 1.14 25.17 1.91
N ALA A 461 1.33 24.67 3.13
CA ALA A 461 2.63 24.23 3.64
C ALA A 461 3.19 22.99 2.93
N ALA A 462 2.35 22.20 2.26
CA ALA A 462 2.76 21.08 1.42
C ALA A 462 3.10 21.51 -0.03
N ASP A 463 2.53 22.64 -0.49
CA ASP A 463 2.61 23.13 -1.87
C ASP A 463 3.88 23.90 -2.24
N ASP A 464 4.82 24.07 -1.31
CA ASP A 464 6.23 24.38 -1.64
C ASP A 464 6.96 23.20 -2.35
N GLY A 465 6.23 22.12 -2.71
CA GLY A 465 6.71 21.03 -3.54
C GLY A 465 5.65 19.98 -3.88
N THR A 466 4.83 20.28 -4.90
CA THR A 466 3.83 19.43 -5.57
C THR A 466 4.08 17.90 -5.59
N MET A 467 3.07 17.11 -5.18
CA MET A 467 2.50 15.91 -5.88
C MET A 467 1.64 14.98 -4.96
N LEU A 468 0.35 14.84 -5.30
CA LEU A 468 -0.58 13.81 -4.79
C LEU A 468 -0.27 12.44 -5.42
N ARG A 469 -0.25 11.36 -4.61
CA ARG A 469 0.02 10.00 -5.12
C ARG A 469 -0.81 8.89 -4.53
N ALA A 470 -1.26 8.02 -5.43
CA ALA A 470 -1.48 6.62 -5.13
C ALA A 470 -0.19 6.02 -4.55
N GLN A 471 -0.19 5.72 -3.25
CA GLN A 471 0.90 5.00 -2.61
C GLN A 471 0.84 3.54 -3.06
N TRP A 472 1.81 3.11 -3.86
CA TRP A 472 2.14 1.67 -3.98
C TRP A 472 2.23 1.09 -2.57
N PRO A 473 1.89 -0.20 -2.31
CA PRO A 473 2.10 -0.76 -0.98
C PRO A 473 3.62 -0.84 -0.72
N VAL A 474 4.16 0.28 -0.25
CA VAL A 474 5.40 0.36 0.52
C VAL A 474 5.15 -0.56 1.71
N GLY A 475 6.00 -1.56 1.85
CA GLY A 475 5.82 -2.57 2.89
C GLY A 475 5.70 -1.87 4.23
N SER A 476 4.48 -1.79 4.76
CA SER A 476 4.18 -1.09 5.99
C SER A 476 4.96 -1.75 7.12
N GLY A 477 6.07 -1.12 7.47
CA GLY A 477 7.05 -1.60 8.42
C GLY A 477 8.19 -0.60 8.51
N TRP A 478 7.85 0.63 8.93
CA TRP A 478 8.75 1.59 9.57
C TRP A 478 10.25 1.29 9.43
N ARG A 479 10.92 1.96 8.49
CA ARG A 479 12.24 2.52 8.76
C ARG A 479 12.21 4.02 8.49
N PRO A 480 12.98 4.80 9.26
CA PRO A 480 12.83 6.25 9.32
C PRO A 480 13.14 6.90 7.98
N LEU A 481 12.46 8.02 7.74
CA LEU A 481 13.00 9.14 6.97
C LEU A 481 14.44 9.41 7.43
N SER A 482 15.28 9.69 6.44
CA SER A 482 16.69 10.08 6.51
C SER A 482 17.70 8.94 6.66
N ASP A 483 18.34 8.58 5.54
CA ASP A 483 19.80 8.62 5.54
C ASP A 483 20.39 9.45 4.37
N PRO A 484 20.31 10.80 4.42
CA PRO A 484 21.18 11.65 3.63
C PRO A 484 22.60 11.56 4.22
N GLY A 485 23.25 10.42 3.97
CA GLY A 485 24.58 10.07 4.47
C GLY A 485 24.60 9.83 5.97
N ASN A 486 24.86 8.59 6.39
CA ASN A 486 24.84 8.18 7.81
C ASN A 486 25.50 9.29 8.64
N PRO A 487 24.74 10.09 9.44
CA PRO A 487 25.31 11.27 10.09
C PRO A 487 26.45 10.88 11.02
N TYR A 488 26.47 9.61 11.45
CA TYR A 488 27.62 8.99 12.07
C TYR A 488 28.84 8.88 11.14
N GLU A 489 28.71 8.38 9.90
CA GLU A 489 29.81 8.30 8.93
C GLU A 489 30.29 9.67 8.45
N VAL A 490 29.40 10.65 8.23
CA VAL A 490 29.81 12.03 7.92
C VAL A 490 30.62 12.61 9.08
N ARG A 491 30.12 12.46 10.31
CA ARG A 491 30.83 12.91 11.52
C ARG A 491 32.16 12.17 11.70
N ARG A 492 32.17 10.86 11.48
CA ARG A 492 33.36 10.00 11.61
C ARG A 492 34.42 10.38 10.60
N LEU A 493 34.08 10.50 9.32
CA LEU A 493 35.03 10.89 8.27
C LEU A 493 35.60 12.29 8.54
N ARG A 494 34.77 13.25 8.97
CA ARG A 494 35.24 14.58 9.39
C ARG A 494 36.28 14.48 10.51
N ILE A 495 35.99 13.72 11.57
CA ILE A 495 36.92 13.52 12.69
C ILE A 495 38.22 12.84 12.22
N GLU A 496 38.14 11.85 11.33
CA GLU A 496 39.30 11.15 10.78
C GLU A 496 40.17 12.11 9.95
N LEU A 497 39.57 12.93 9.09
CA LEU A 497 40.26 13.94 8.27
C LEU A 497 40.93 15.03 9.13
N GLU A 498 40.30 15.46 10.22
CA GLU A 498 40.86 16.44 11.17
C GLU A 498 42.03 15.85 11.98
N ARG A 499 41.95 14.58 12.38
CA ARG A 499 42.94 13.94 13.26
C ARG A 499 44.15 13.36 12.54
N ILE A 500 44.01 13.03 11.26
CA ILE A 500 45.06 12.35 10.49
C ILE A 500 45.50 13.28 9.35
N PRO A 501 46.57 14.07 9.55
CA PRO A 501 47.11 14.92 8.50
C PRO A 501 47.43 14.12 7.24
N GLY A 502 46.99 14.61 6.09
CA GLY A 502 47.23 13.98 4.80
C GLY A 502 46.35 12.76 4.51
N LEU A 503 45.28 12.49 5.28
CA LEU A 503 44.46 11.29 5.12
C LEU A 503 43.86 11.19 3.72
N ALA A 504 43.32 12.27 3.16
CA ALA A 504 42.73 12.27 1.83
C ALA A 504 43.77 11.96 0.75
N GLU A 505 44.99 12.46 0.90
CA GLU A 505 46.12 12.24 0.00
C GLU A 505 46.62 10.79 0.07
N ARG A 506 46.37 10.06 1.16
CA ARG A 506 46.79 8.65 1.28
C ARG A 506 46.19 7.77 0.18
N VAL A 507 45.05 8.14 -0.40
CA VAL A 507 44.44 7.45 -1.56
C VAL A 507 45.45 7.25 -2.69
N PHE A 508 46.36 8.21 -2.88
CA PHE A 508 47.35 8.24 -3.96
C PHE A 508 48.76 7.83 -3.52
N THR A 509 48.90 7.28 -2.31
CA THR A 509 50.20 6.86 -1.78
C THR A 509 50.32 5.33 -1.71
N ASP A 510 51.55 4.84 -1.77
CA ASP A 510 51.88 3.41 -1.62
C ASP A 510 51.76 2.91 -0.16
N LYS A 511 51.11 3.66 0.73
CA LYS A 511 51.00 3.35 2.17
C LYS A 511 49.81 2.47 2.52
N GLN A 512 48.91 2.19 1.58
CA GLN A 512 47.72 1.37 1.80
C GLN A 512 47.39 0.52 0.57
N GLY A 513 46.78 -0.64 0.80
CA GLY A 513 46.30 -1.50 -0.28
C GLY A 513 45.22 -0.82 -1.10
N ALA A 514 45.07 -1.22 -2.37
CA ALA A 514 44.12 -0.66 -3.32
C ALA A 514 42.68 -0.64 -2.79
N ASP A 515 42.26 -1.69 -2.08
CA ASP A 515 40.94 -1.77 -1.43
C ASP A 515 40.70 -0.62 -0.45
N ALA A 516 41.64 -0.41 0.49
CA ALA A 516 41.54 0.62 1.51
C ALA A 516 41.62 2.03 0.89
N ALA A 517 42.43 2.21 -0.13
CA ALA A 517 42.50 3.47 -0.89
C ALA A 517 41.17 3.79 -1.57
N LEU A 518 40.58 2.83 -2.27
CA LEU A 518 39.32 2.99 -2.98
C LEU A 518 38.13 3.16 -2.03
N GLU A 519 38.10 2.44 -0.91
CA GLU A 519 37.06 2.64 0.11
C GLU A 519 37.16 4.02 0.76
N LEU A 520 38.37 4.50 1.07
CA LEU A 520 38.57 5.86 1.57
C LEU A 520 38.10 6.90 0.54
N TYR A 521 38.48 6.73 -0.73
CA TYR A 521 38.03 7.59 -1.81
C TYR A 521 36.49 7.57 -1.92
N ARG A 522 35.86 6.39 -1.89
CA ARG A 522 34.39 6.22 -1.90
C ARG A 522 33.73 6.99 -0.75
N ARG A 523 34.25 6.84 0.47
CA ARG A 523 33.75 7.56 1.66
C ARG A 523 33.87 9.07 1.49
N ILE A 524 34.97 9.57 0.91
CA ILE A 524 35.12 11.00 0.60
C ILE A 524 34.05 11.44 -0.43
N GLN A 525 33.82 10.67 -1.49
CA GLN A 525 32.82 11.03 -2.50
C GLN A 525 31.40 11.11 -1.93
N MET A 526 31.05 10.22 -1.00
CA MET A 526 29.72 10.15 -0.40
C MET A 526 29.53 11.09 0.79
N HIS A 527 30.55 11.29 1.61
CA HIS A 527 30.42 11.86 2.96
C HIS A 527 31.38 13.02 3.25
N ALA A 528 32.08 13.56 2.24
CA ALA A 528 32.99 14.70 2.45
C ALA A 528 32.26 15.87 3.13
N PRO A 529 32.89 16.52 4.12
CA PRO A 529 32.30 17.64 4.84
C PRO A 529 32.15 18.89 3.97
N THR A 530 32.87 18.99 2.84
CA THR A 530 32.82 20.12 1.91
C THR A 530 32.83 19.65 0.46
N VAL A 531 32.15 20.39 -0.41
CA VAL A 531 32.14 20.13 -1.86
C VAL A 531 33.55 20.29 -2.46
N THR A 532 34.34 21.26 -1.97
CA THR A 532 35.70 21.50 -2.44
C THR A 532 36.60 20.28 -2.27
N LEU A 533 36.56 19.62 -1.10
CA LEU A 533 37.37 18.42 -0.87
C LEU A 533 37.02 17.31 -1.87
N ARG A 534 35.72 17.10 -2.11
CA ARG A 534 35.24 16.11 -3.07
C ARG A 534 35.77 16.38 -4.48
N VAL A 535 35.66 17.64 -4.94
CA VAL A 535 36.12 18.07 -6.26
C VAL A 535 37.64 17.93 -6.39
N THR A 536 38.42 18.38 -5.40
CA THR A 536 39.88 18.24 -5.40
C THR A 536 40.30 16.78 -5.52
N GLN A 537 39.63 15.89 -4.78
CA GLN A 537 39.93 14.45 -4.83
C GLN A 537 39.55 13.81 -6.16
N GLN A 538 38.46 14.26 -6.80
CA GLN A 538 38.08 13.81 -8.15
C GLN A 538 39.15 14.19 -9.18
N VAL A 539 39.63 15.44 -9.15
CA VAL A 539 40.69 15.92 -10.05
C VAL A 539 41.98 15.12 -9.83
N ALA A 540 42.41 14.96 -8.58
CA ALA A 540 43.61 14.20 -8.25
C ALA A 540 43.52 12.73 -8.71
N MET A 541 42.36 12.09 -8.53
CA MET A 541 42.13 10.72 -9.00
C MET A 541 42.17 10.61 -10.53
N ALA A 542 41.57 11.56 -11.25
CA ALA A 542 41.62 11.57 -12.71
C ALA A 542 43.05 11.77 -13.24
N GLU A 543 43.83 12.65 -12.61
CA GLU A 543 45.25 12.84 -12.93
C GLU A 543 46.07 11.58 -12.64
N PHE A 544 45.86 10.95 -11.47
CA PHE A 544 46.56 9.72 -11.06
C PHE A 544 46.29 8.55 -12.02
N VAL A 545 45.02 8.39 -12.44
CA VAL A 545 44.65 7.39 -13.45
C VAL A 545 45.32 7.69 -14.80
N ARG A 546 45.32 8.95 -15.24
CA ARG A 546 45.94 9.35 -16.51
C ARG A 546 47.45 9.14 -16.50
N GLU A 547 48.12 9.44 -15.39
CA GLU A 547 49.56 9.23 -15.22
C GLU A 547 49.95 7.76 -15.39
N HIS A 548 49.15 6.82 -14.85
CA HIS A 548 49.53 5.41 -14.79
C HIS A 548 48.90 4.52 -15.88
N LEU A 549 47.72 4.87 -16.41
CA LEU A 549 47.06 4.10 -17.48
C LEU A 549 47.08 4.81 -18.84
N GLY A 550 47.31 6.13 -18.87
CA GLY A 550 47.12 6.95 -20.05
C GLY A 550 45.68 6.90 -20.58
N ASP A 551 45.55 6.98 -21.91
CA ASP A 551 44.27 6.93 -22.62
C ASP A 551 43.91 5.51 -23.12
N SER A 552 44.66 4.47 -22.71
CA SER A 552 44.42 3.10 -23.15
C SER A 552 43.16 2.51 -22.51
N MET A 553 42.12 2.26 -23.32
CA MET A 553 40.90 1.58 -22.87
C MET A 553 41.20 0.14 -22.40
N GLU A 554 42.12 -0.57 -23.06
CA GLU A 554 42.47 -1.94 -22.66
C GLU A 554 43.14 -1.96 -21.27
N ALA A 555 44.03 -1.00 -20.98
CA ALA A 555 44.64 -0.88 -19.66
C ALA A 555 43.58 -0.64 -18.57
N ARG A 556 42.54 0.15 -18.86
CA ARG A 556 41.42 0.38 -17.94
C ARG A 556 40.56 -0.87 -17.74
N VAL A 557 40.31 -1.65 -18.80
CA VAL A 557 39.60 -2.94 -18.71
C VAL A 557 40.34 -3.90 -17.80
N VAL A 558 41.66 -4.05 -18.01
CA VAL A 558 42.50 -4.93 -17.20
C VAL A 558 42.52 -4.46 -15.74
N ALA A 559 42.66 -3.15 -15.49
CA ALA A 559 42.65 -2.60 -14.14
C ALA A 559 41.34 -2.91 -13.40
N ALA A 560 40.19 -2.72 -14.07
CA ALA A 560 38.89 -3.06 -13.50
C ALA A 560 38.78 -4.57 -13.21
N GLN A 561 39.14 -5.44 -14.15
CA GLN A 561 39.07 -6.89 -13.96
C GLN A 561 39.95 -7.39 -12.81
N MET A 562 41.13 -6.79 -12.61
CA MET A 562 42.05 -7.16 -11.54
C MET A 562 41.60 -6.68 -10.16
N ALA A 563 40.85 -5.57 -10.09
CA ALA A 563 40.56 -4.87 -8.85
C ALA A 563 39.97 -5.78 -7.74
N PRO A 564 38.91 -6.59 -7.96
CA PRO A 564 38.27 -7.41 -6.90
C PRO A 564 39.20 -8.33 -6.11
N SER A 565 40.33 -8.73 -6.69
CA SER A 565 41.29 -9.66 -6.09
C SER A 565 42.69 -9.08 -5.88
N PHE A 566 42.93 -7.82 -6.22
CA PHE A 566 44.28 -7.24 -6.14
C PHE A 566 44.71 -6.97 -4.70
N THR A 567 45.92 -7.40 -4.34
CA THR A 567 46.45 -7.31 -2.96
C THR A 567 47.47 -6.18 -2.76
N GLY A 568 47.94 -5.54 -3.84
CA GLY A 568 48.92 -4.46 -3.80
C GLY A 568 48.30 -3.06 -3.60
N THR A 569 49.09 -2.01 -3.82
CA THR A 569 48.64 -0.61 -3.75
C THR A 569 47.81 -0.22 -4.97
N LEU A 570 47.08 0.91 -4.90
CA LEU A 570 46.34 1.42 -6.05
C LEU A 570 47.27 1.73 -7.23
N ARG A 571 48.46 2.25 -6.96
CA ARG A 571 49.50 2.51 -7.97
C ARG A 571 49.95 1.22 -8.65
N GLU A 572 50.29 0.20 -7.86
CA GLU A 572 50.71 -1.11 -8.36
C GLU A 572 49.63 -1.75 -9.23
N LEU A 573 48.35 -1.61 -8.86
CA LEU A 573 47.22 -2.07 -9.68
C LEU A 573 47.22 -1.40 -11.06
N LEU A 574 47.31 -0.07 -11.11
CA LEU A 574 47.27 0.68 -12.36
C LEU A 574 48.50 0.37 -13.24
N VAL A 575 49.70 0.37 -12.66
CA VAL A 575 50.94 0.06 -13.41
C VAL A 575 50.92 -1.37 -13.95
N THR A 576 50.47 -2.34 -13.13
CA THR A 576 50.38 -3.74 -13.57
C THR A 576 49.36 -3.90 -14.71
N ALA A 577 48.23 -3.20 -14.61
CA ALA A 577 47.21 -3.22 -15.65
C ALA A 577 47.69 -2.58 -16.96
N ALA A 578 48.42 -1.46 -16.90
CA ALA A 578 49.05 -0.84 -18.06
C ALA A 578 50.07 -1.77 -18.73
N ALA A 579 50.91 -2.44 -17.95
CA ALA A 579 51.89 -3.40 -18.46
C ALA A 579 51.22 -4.64 -19.10
N ALA A 580 50.11 -5.12 -18.52
CA ALA A 580 49.39 -6.28 -19.02
C ALA A 580 48.55 -6.00 -20.29
N ALA A 581 48.17 -4.75 -20.53
CA ALA A 581 47.43 -4.33 -21.71
C ALA A 581 48.32 -3.91 -22.90
N GLY A 582 49.64 -3.83 -22.69
CA GLY A 582 50.66 -3.46 -23.67
C GLY A 582 51.07 -4.62 -24.56
#